data_AF-A0A7K4CDN6-F1
#
_entry.id   AF-A0A7K4CDN6-F1
#
_cell.length_a   1.000
_cell.length_b   1.000
_cell.length_c   1.000
_cell.angle_alpha   90.00
_cell.angle_beta   90.00
_cell.angle_gamma   90.00
#
_symmetry.space_group_name_H-M   'P 1'
#
loop_
_entity.id
_entity.type
_entity.pdbx_description
1 polymer ?
#
loop_
_entity_poly.entity_id
_entity_poly.type
_entity_poly.pdbx_seq_one_letter_code
_entity_poly.pdbx_strand_id
1 'polypeptide(L)'
;MRGVLLGVESERIAAEKEMSYEFRRSIEHANHLAKTTPEKADDLVAELSKMEKMKPEIAYRIANIMPKSRDEVRAIFAKERYTLTPEELDTIIELVMTHF
;
A
#
# COMPACT_ATOMS: atom_id res chain seq x y z
N MET A 1 -2.07 -8.15 7.88
CA MET A 1 -2.09 -9.00 6.67
C MET A 1 -2.12 -10.50 6.97
N ARG A 2 -1.19 -11.05 7.78
CA ARG A 2 -1.05 -12.50 8.01
C ARG A 2 -2.32 -13.24 8.45
N GLY A 3 -3.08 -12.69 9.38
CA GLY A 3 -4.35 -13.31 9.82
C GLY A 3 -5.37 -13.46 8.69
N VAL A 4 -5.50 -12.44 7.84
CA VAL A 4 -6.43 -12.45 6.69
C VAL A 4 -6.02 -13.52 5.66
N LEU A 5 -4.74 -13.56 5.29
CA LEU A 5 -4.27 -14.52 4.28
C LEU A 5 -4.24 -15.96 4.79
N LEU A 6 -3.98 -16.20 6.09
CA LEU A 6 -4.15 -17.53 6.70
C LEU A 6 -5.60 -18.03 6.62
N GLY A 7 -6.57 -17.12 6.77
CA GLY A 7 -7.98 -17.44 6.55
C GLY A 7 -8.24 -17.91 5.11
N VAL A 8 -7.72 -17.16 4.14
CA VAL A 8 -7.83 -17.51 2.72
C VAL A 8 -7.19 -18.88 2.42
N GLU A 9 -6.01 -19.17 2.98
CA GLU A 9 -5.37 -20.49 2.82
C GLU A 9 -6.25 -21.61 3.41
N SER A 10 -6.79 -21.39 4.61
CA SER A 10 -7.63 -22.37 5.31
C SER A 10 -8.92 -22.67 4.54
N GLU A 11 -9.59 -21.64 4.03
CA GLU A 11 -10.81 -21.79 3.22
C GLU A 11 -10.55 -22.59 1.93
N ARG A 12 -9.40 -22.36 1.28
CA ARG A 12 -9.04 -23.09 0.05
C ARG A 12 -8.73 -24.55 0.33
N ILE A 13 -8.01 -24.84 1.42
CA ILE A 13 -7.73 -26.22 1.86
C ILE A 13 -9.04 -26.95 2.17
N ALA A 14 -9.95 -26.31 2.92
CA ALA A 14 -11.26 -26.89 3.25
C ALA A 14 -12.13 -27.14 2.00
N ALA A 15 -11.95 -26.34 0.95
CA ALA A 15 -12.64 -26.51 -0.33
C ALA A 15 -11.88 -27.40 -1.34
N GLU A 16 -10.82 -28.10 -0.91
CA GLU A 16 -9.96 -28.94 -1.75
C GLU A 16 -9.44 -28.22 -3.02
N LYS A 17 -9.26 -26.90 -2.93
CA LYS A 17 -8.78 -26.07 -4.04
C LYS A 17 -7.26 -26.10 -4.10
N GLU A 18 -6.72 -26.34 -5.29
CA GLU A 18 -5.28 -26.27 -5.53
C GLU A 18 -4.71 -24.89 -5.15
N MET A 19 -3.56 -24.92 -4.47
CA MET A 19 -2.71 -23.76 -4.20
C MET A 19 -1.48 -23.81 -5.09
N SER A 20 -1.61 -23.21 -6.28
CA SER A 20 -0.50 -23.09 -7.22
C SER A 20 0.72 -22.45 -6.54
N TYR A 21 1.90 -22.73 -7.08
CA TYR A 21 3.14 -22.15 -6.57
C TYR A 21 3.07 -20.62 -6.53
N GLU A 22 2.60 -19.98 -7.61
CA GLU A 22 2.48 -18.52 -7.69
C GLU A 22 1.55 -17.94 -6.64
N PHE A 23 0.45 -18.63 -6.33
CA PHE A 23 -0.49 -18.21 -5.28
C PHE A 23 0.18 -18.22 -3.91
N ARG A 24 0.88 -19.30 -3.56
CA ARG A 24 1.62 -19.41 -2.29
C ARG A 24 2.71 -18.34 -2.18
N ARG A 25 3.49 -18.14 -3.24
CA ARG A 25 4.52 -17.10 -3.29
C ARG A 25 3.94 -15.69 -3.16
N SER A 26 2.77 -15.43 -3.75
CA SER A 26 2.07 -14.15 -3.63
C SER A 26 1.60 -13.88 -2.20
N ILE A 27 1.06 -14.90 -1.51
CA ILE A 27 0.68 -14.79 -0.10
C ILE A 27 1.88 -14.50 0.79
N GLU A 28 2.97 -15.23 0.60
CA GLU A 28 4.21 -15.04 1.36
C GLU A 28 4.76 -13.62 1.14
N HIS A 29 4.77 -13.15 -0.11
CA HIS A 29 5.19 -11.81 -0.48
C HIS A 29 4.34 -10.73 0.20
N ALA A 30 3.01 -10.83 0.11
CA ALA A 30 2.10 -9.89 0.74
C ALA A 30 2.27 -9.89 2.27
N ASN A 31 2.46 -11.06 2.89
CA ASN A 31 2.72 -11.18 4.32
C ASN A 31 4.04 -10.57 4.77
N HIS A 32 5.08 -10.63 3.94
CA HIS A 32 6.41 -10.11 4.28
C HIS A 32 6.52 -8.60 4.04
N LEU A 33 5.85 -8.08 3.01
CA LEU A 33 5.96 -6.67 2.63
C LEU A 33 4.91 -5.77 3.23
N ALA A 34 3.76 -6.30 3.68
CA ALA A 34 2.73 -5.49 4.32
C ALA A 34 3.31 -4.67 5.48
N LYS A 35 3.15 -3.34 5.39
CA LYS A 35 3.67 -2.39 6.39
C LYS A 35 2.67 -2.07 7.49
N THR A 36 1.38 -2.25 7.21
CA THR A 36 0.28 -1.90 8.11
C THR A 36 -0.88 -2.90 7.98
N THR A 37 -2.00 -2.65 8.64
CA THR A 37 -3.22 -3.46 8.52
C THR A 37 -4.00 -3.11 7.25
N PRO A 38 -4.84 -4.03 6.71
CA PRO A 38 -5.66 -3.72 5.53
C PRO A 38 -6.51 -2.46 5.69
N GLU A 39 -7.11 -2.29 6.88
CA GLU A 39 -8.00 -1.17 7.18
C GLU A 39 -7.24 0.17 7.13
N LYS A 40 -6.07 0.23 7.78
CA LYS A 40 -5.21 1.42 7.75
C LYS A 40 -4.69 1.74 6.34
N ALA A 41 -4.41 0.72 5.53
CA ALA A 41 -3.98 0.91 4.15
C ALA A 41 -5.12 1.48 3.29
N ASP A 42 -6.34 0.97 3.45
CA ASP A 42 -7.53 1.47 2.76
C ASP A 42 -7.84 2.91 3.16
N ASP A 43 -7.79 3.22 4.46
CA ASP A 43 -7.99 4.58 4.99
C ASP A 43 -6.93 5.55 4.44
N LEU A 44 -5.66 5.16 4.41
CA LEU A 44 -4.59 5.97 3.82
C LEU A 44 -4.85 6.27 2.35
N VAL A 45 -5.23 5.25 1.56
CA VAL A 45 -5.55 5.43 0.13
C VAL A 45 -6.74 6.37 -0.03
N ALA A 46 -7.76 6.25 0.81
CA ALA A 46 -8.93 7.11 0.77
C ALA A 46 -8.57 8.58 1.07
N GLU A 47 -7.74 8.84 2.07
CA GLU A 47 -7.27 10.21 2.38
C GLU A 47 -6.39 10.78 1.27
N LEU A 48 -5.42 10.01 0.77
CA LEU A 48 -4.55 10.44 -0.33
C LEU A 48 -5.36 10.79 -1.58
N SER A 49 -6.40 10.02 -1.88
CA SER A 49 -7.25 10.21 -3.07
C SER A 49 -8.04 11.52 -3.07
N LYS A 50 -8.13 12.23 -1.93
CA LYS A 50 -8.76 13.56 -1.84
C LYS A 50 -7.86 14.69 -2.35
N MET A 51 -6.55 14.44 -2.49
CA MET A 51 -5.61 15.45 -2.98
C MET A 51 -5.73 15.63 -4.49
N GLU A 52 -5.68 16.88 -4.96
CA GLU A 52 -5.85 17.22 -6.39
C GLU A 52 -4.82 16.50 -7.29
N LYS A 53 -3.56 16.42 -6.84
CA LYS A 53 -2.45 15.81 -7.59
C LYS A 53 -2.27 14.31 -7.30
N MET A 54 -3.33 13.60 -6.93
CA MET A 54 -3.27 12.18 -6.61
C MET A 54 -3.99 11.32 -7.64
N LYS A 55 -3.23 10.48 -8.34
CA LYS A 55 -3.80 9.38 -9.13
C LYS A 55 -3.98 8.15 -8.26
N PRO A 56 -4.97 7.28 -8.54
CA PRO A 56 -5.17 6.03 -7.80
C PRO A 56 -3.89 5.17 -7.74
N GLU A 57 -3.19 5.04 -8.86
CA GLU A 57 -1.95 4.26 -8.97
C GLU A 57 -0.81 4.77 -8.08
N ILE A 58 -0.79 6.07 -7.79
CA ILE A 58 0.18 6.70 -6.91
C ILE A 58 -0.21 6.49 -5.45
N ALA A 59 -1.50 6.67 -5.11
CA ALA A 59 -2.01 6.42 -3.76
C ALA A 59 -1.71 4.99 -3.31
N TYR A 60 -1.99 3.99 -4.16
CA TYR A 60 -1.64 2.59 -3.89
C TYR A 60 -0.13 2.38 -3.75
N ARG A 61 0.68 3.10 -4.52
CA ARG A 61 2.14 3.00 -4.43
C ARG A 61 2.68 3.58 -3.13
N ILE A 62 2.13 4.71 -2.68
CA ILE A 62 2.44 5.31 -1.39
C ILE A 62 2.04 4.35 -0.26
N ALA A 63 0.83 3.77 -0.29
CA ALA A 63 0.38 2.82 0.72
C ALA A 63 1.23 1.53 0.77
N ASN A 64 1.76 1.08 -0.37
CA ASN A 64 2.65 -0.08 -0.42
C ASN A 64 4.08 0.23 0.06
N ILE A 65 4.63 1.40 -0.28
CA ILE A 65 6.01 1.79 0.02
C ILE A 65 6.14 2.39 1.42
N MET A 66 5.12 3.12 1.88
CA MET A 66 5.09 3.91 3.11
C MET A 66 6.32 4.84 3.24
N PRO A 67 6.49 5.81 2.32
CA PRO A 67 7.65 6.68 2.29
C PRO A 67 7.74 7.57 3.54
N LYS A 68 8.94 7.73 4.10
CA LYS A 68 9.21 8.48 5.34
C LYS A 68 10.03 9.75 5.12
N SER A 69 10.38 10.04 3.87
CA SER A 69 11.13 11.23 3.50
C SER A 69 10.58 11.88 2.24
N ARG A 70 10.82 13.18 2.09
CA ARG A 70 10.40 13.94 0.91
C ARG A 70 11.01 13.39 -0.37
N ASP A 71 12.23 12.87 -0.30
CA ASP A 71 12.93 12.31 -1.46
C ASP A 71 12.33 10.98 -1.90
N GLU A 72 11.88 10.14 -0.97
CA GLU A 72 11.12 8.93 -1.30
C GLU A 72 9.78 9.27 -1.94
N VAL A 73 9.06 10.27 -1.43
CA VAL A 73 7.81 10.74 -2.07
C VAL A 73 8.12 11.26 -3.47
N ARG A 74 9.14 12.11 -3.66
CA ARG A 74 9.54 12.60 -4.99
C ARG A 74 9.88 11.47 -5.96
N ALA A 75 10.54 10.41 -5.48
CA ALA A 75 10.87 9.25 -6.31
C ALA A 75 9.61 8.54 -6.85
N ILE A 76 8.53 8.49 -6.05
CA ILE A 76 7.24 7.93 -6.48
C ILE A 76 6.61 8.78 -7.59
N PHE A 77 6.69 10.10 -7.48
CA PHE A 77 6.14 11.07 -8.45
C PHE A 77 7.07 11.37 -9.63
N ALA A 78 8.26 10.75 -9.72
CA ALA A 78 9.30 11.13 -10.68
C ALA A 78 8.88 11.06 -12.17
N LYS A 79 7.81 10.32 -12.49
CA LYS A 79 7.26 10.19 -13.86
C LYS A 79 6.06 11.11 -14.12
N GLU A 80 5.59 11.85 -13.12
CA GLU A 80 4.44 12.73 -13.23
C GLU A 80 4.80 14.08 -13.83
N ARG A 81 3.82 14.72 -14.50
CA ARG A 81 4.01 16.02 -15.17
C ARG A 81 3.84 17.22 -14.25
N TYR A 82 3.52 16.98 -12.98
CA TYR A 82 3.27 18.00 -11.98
C TYR A 82 4.25 17.84 -10.82
N THR A 83 4.63 18.95 -10.22
CA THR A 83 5.49 18.97 -9.04
C THR A 83 4.65 19.15 -7.78
N LEU A 84 5.11 18.51 -6.70
CA LEU A 84 4.57 18.72 -5.37
C LEU A 84 5.32 19.86 -4.68
N THR A 85 4.57 20.71 -4.00
CA THR A 85 5.07 21.72 -3.07
C THR A 85 5.66 21.05 -1.82
N PRO A 86 6.55 21.73 -1.08
CA PRO A 86 7.04 21.25 0.21
C PRO A 86 5.90 20.87 1.18
N GLU A 87 4.83 21.65 1.19
CA GLU A 87 3.66 21.44 2.04
C GLU A 87 2.89 20.17 1.63
N GLU A 88 2.64 19.97 0.33
CA GLU A 88 2.02 18.72 -0.17
C GLU A 88 2.87 17.49 0.16
N LEU A 89 4.20 17.60 0.08
CA LEU A 89 5.11 16.51 0.44
C LEU A 89 5.02 16.17 1.93
N ASP A 90 4.98 17.18 2.80
CA ASP A 90 4.87 17.00 4.24
C ASP A 90 3.52 16.39 4.63
N THR A 91 2.42 16.84 4.01
CA THR A 91 1.09 16.26 4.21
C THR A 91 1.07 14.77 3.86
N ILE A 92 1.68 14.38 2.74
CA ILE A 92 1.76 12.95 2.36
C ILE A 92 2.54 12.15 3.42
N ILE A 93 3.67 12.66 3.90
CA ILE A 93 4.49 11.99 4.92
C ILE A 93 3.71 11.88 6.23
N GLU A 94 3.00 12.92 6.66
CA GLU A 94 2.18 12.92 7.87
C GLU A 94 1.05 11.87 7.79
N LEU A 95 0.36 11.80 6.64
CA LEU A 95 -0.66 10.78 6.39
C LEU A 95 -0.05 9.37 6.48
N VAL A 96 1.11 9.15 5.84
CA VAL A 96 1.82 7.86 5.93
C VAL A 96 2.17 7.50 7.37
N MET A 97 2.70 8.45 8.15
CA MET A 97 3.11 8.19 9.53
C MET A 97 1.92 7.88 10.45
N THR A 98 0.75 8.46 10.17
CA THR A 98 -0.49 8.20 10.92
C THR A 98 -1.06 6.80 10.64
N HIS A 99 -0.86 6.29 9.44
CA HIS A 99 -1.42 5.00 8.98
C HIS A 99 -0.38 3.86 8.94
N PHE A 100 0.86 4.12 9.36
CA PHE A 100 1.89 3.10 9.50
C PHE A 100 1.54 2.05 10.58
#